data_AF-A0AAD9PXS9-F1
#
_entry.id   AF-A0AAD9PXS9-F1
#
_cell.length_a   1.000
_cell.length_b   1.000
_cell.length_c   1.000
_cell.angle_alpha   90.00
_cell.angle_beta   90.00
_cell.angle_gamma   90.00
#
_symmetry.space_group_name_H-M   'P 1'
#
loop_
_entity.id
_entity.type
_entity.pdbx_description
1 polymer ?
#
loop_
_entity_poly.entity_id
_entity_poly.type
_entity_poly.pdbx_seq_one_letter_code
_entity_poly.pdbx_strand_id
1 'polypeptide(L)'
;MFISVIEISECTANKRNLINVTEPEESDIWITGQTSYSIAWTQSKFSFKWDIALLDRQRNKVSDISKGLSEFDDFKMTHNWLIPQSIQSGNYRIEICASGSPDDCGSSCSFSIRNSKVFPLILIVIGFVFKDLGTARQISSDMLNPTHYIQTNATDQPTKHPEELLFPHEIRRRRRLQQDRRYFKRMTEQIKELRDTECTIERVHQPTKETFRKDYMKTGKPVILTGMMDSWQAMKSWDFKELGAILTKGVKVDLMESLTPYGPWNEYLRHYTDRNKEPSKVLMYNLEEIYPRLLGDVHFTEFYDDYMEVVDEDIRPPQLLFEMAPKRSGFHWRVESLNASVWSALIRGRKRWGLYPPSQYFIPGAVHNDHRTQDSQKSESFTWWAHTFPHLMDKYKPFECIQEQGEILYIPSGWWRSNLNIDDSITLQKSVCDETNIRACMNELKELADNTPNNFYGDIFIQLRHHLTKHNPRLLNDDDRQFRSPIKGLGKPFSELEHEHHENVWK
;
A
#
# COMPACT_ATOMS: atom_id res chain seq x y z
N MET A 1 66.49 -15.72 5.36
CA MET A 1 66.47 -15.87 3.90
C MET A 1 65.53 -14.82 3.35
N PHE A 2 66.06 -13.99 2.46
CA PHE A 2 65.39 -12.92 1.73
C PHE A 2 64.17 -13.41 0.94
N ILE A 3 63.17 -12.54 0.78
CA ILE A 3 62.31 -12.27 -0.40
C ILE A 3 61.45 -11.07 0.04
N SER A 4 61.97 -9.85 -0.14
CA SER A 4 61.76 -8.93 -1.28
C SER A 4 60.51 -8.06 -1.09
N VAL A 5 60.78 -6.82 -0.72
CA VAL A 5 59.94 -5.65 -0.91
C VAL A 5 59.50 -5.62 -2.37
N ILE A 6 58.20 -5.77 -2.63
CA ILE A 6 57.63 -5.49 -3.95
C ILE A 6 57.21 -4.03 -3.94
N GLU A 7 57.86 -3.28 -4.83
CA GLU A 7 57.60 -1.90 -5.16
C GLU A 7 56.13 -1.67 -5.52
N ILE A 8 55.65 -0.54 -5.04
CA ILE A 8 54.38 0.08 -5.38
C ILE A 8 54.39 0.35 -6.89
N SER A 9 53.65 -0.45 -7.68
CA SER A 9 53.16 0.02 -8.98
C SER A 9 51.79 0.66 -8.76
N GLU A 10 51.72 1.98 -8.91
CA GLU A 10 50.47 2.72 -9.09
C GLU A 10 49.74 2.21 -10.34
N CYS A 11 48.96 1.15 -10.20
CA CYS A 11 47.89 0.83 -11.14
C CYS A 11 46.61 1.49 -10.62
N THR A 12 46.31 2.67 -11.20
CA THR A 12 45.06 3.44 -11.08
C THR A 12 43.84 2.59 -10.70
N ALA A 13 43.55 2.52 -9.39
CA ALA A 13 42.31 1.96 -8.91
C ALA A 13 41.15 2.85 -9.40
N ASN A 14 40.25 2.27 -10.19
CA ASN A 14 39.14 2.99 -10.80
C ASN A 14 38.29 3.66 -9.68
N LYS A 15 38.37 4.99 -9.59
CA LYS A 15 37.73 5.77 -8.51
C LYS A 15 36.21 5.77 -8.59
N ARG A 16 35.62 5.44 -9.75
CA ARG A 16 34.17 5.51 -10.00
C ARG A 16 33.38 4.34 -9.42
N ASN A 17 32.15 4.59 -9.02
CA ASN A 17 31.16 3.55 -8.72
C ASN A 17 30.59 3.03 -10.04
N LEU A 18 30.79 1.74 -10.33
CA LEU A 18 30.17 1.07 -11.47
C LEU A 18 28.72 0.76 -11.16
N ILE A 19 27.80 1.50 -11.79
CA ILE A 19 26.36 1.23 -11.81
C ILE A 19 26.05 0.42 -13.08
N ASN A 20 25.47 -0.77 -12.93
CA ASN A 20 25.06 -1.61 -14.04
C ASN A 20 23.53 -1.70 -14.10
N VAL A 21 22.93 -1.12 -15.14
CA VAL A 21 21.48 -1.11 -15.32
C VAL A 21 21.07 -2.40 -16.04
N THR A 22 20.42 -3.29 -15.31
CA THR A 22 20.00 -4.62 -15.76
C THR A 22 18.63 -4.63 -16.46
N GLU A 23 17.75 -3.69 -16.12
CA GLU A 23 16.43 -3.54 -16.75
C GLU A 23 16.22 -2.06 -17.08
N PRO A 24 15.77 -1.71 -18.30
CA PRO A 24 15.25 -2.59 -19.37
C PRO A 24 16.31 -3.33 -20.19
N GLU A 25 15.91 -4.46 -20.76
CA GLU A 25 16.66 -5.22 -21.76
C GLU A 25 16.46 -4.67 -23.19
N GLU A 26 17.33 -5.02 -24.13
CA GLU A 26 17.31 -4.46 -25.49
C GLU A 26 16.01 -4.78 -26.28
N SER A 27 15.38 -5.91 -25.99
CA SER A 27 14.13 -6.34 -26.63
C SER A 27 12.87 -5.80 -25.97
N ASP A 28 12.98 -5.01 -24.90
CA ASP A 28 11.83 -4.54 -24.16
C ASP A 28 11.01 -3.51 -24.93
N ILE A 29 9.69 -3.71 -24.91
CA ILE A 29 8.71 -2.78 -25.46
C ILE A 29 7.80 -2.33 -24.33
N TRP A 30 7.97 -1.08 -23.91
CA TRP A 30 7.17 -0.48 -22.86
C TRP A 30 6.04 0.37 -23.45
N ILE A 31 4.90 0.41 -22.77
CA ILE A 31 3.68 1.05 -23.28
C ILE A 31 3.27 2.17 -22.33
N THR A 32 3.08 3.37 -22.88
CA THR A 32 2.71 4.54 -22.08
C THR A 32 1.35 4.38 -21.40
N GLY A 33 1.26 4.67 -20.10
CA GLY A 33 -0.01 4.79 -19.38
C GLY A 33 -0.84 3.53 -19.18
N GLN A 34 -0.27 2.33 -19.39
CA GLN A 34 -0.97 1.05 -19.16
C GLN A 34 -0.47 0.32 -17.90
N THR A 35 0.85 0.17 -17.75
CA THR A 35 1.48 -0.55 -16.66
C THR A 35 2.77 0.16 -16.26
N SER A 36 3.16 0.06 -14.99
CA SER A 36 4.51 0.44 -14.56
C SER A 36 5.52 -0.61 -15.02
N TYR A 37 6.73 -0.17 -15.33
CA TYR A 37 7.84 -1.04 -15.70
C TYR A 37 8.94 -0.95 -14.65
N SER A 38 9.57 -2.08 -14.37
CA SER A 38 10.70 -2.16 -13.45
C SER A 38 11.96 -1.61 -14.14
N ILE A 39 12.66 -0.74 -13.43
CA ILE A 39 14.01 -0.28 -13.71
C ILE A 39 14.88 -0.91 -12.65
N ALA A 40 15.90 -1.66 -13.03
CA ALA A 40 16.71 -2.36 -12.05
C ALA A 40 18.20 -2.20 -12.31
N TRP A 41 18.98 -2.03 -11.24
CA TRP A 41 20.42 -1.85 -11.35
C TRP A 41 21.17 -2.48 -10.17
N THR A 42 22.45 -2.72 -10.39
CA THR A 42 23.41 -3.14 -9.36
C THR A 42 24.53 -2.12 -9.27
N GLN A 43 25.25 -2.08 -8.14
CA GLN A 43 26.36 -1.15 -7.93
C GLN A 43 27.56 -1.85 -7.30
N SER A 44 28.76 -1.43 -7.71
CA SER A 44 30.03 -1.96 -7.19
C SER A 44 30.46 -1.35 -5.84
N LYS A 45 30.02 -0.13 -5.54
CA LYS A 45 30.33 0.63 -4.33
C LYS A 45 29.04 1.18 -3.72
N PHE A 46 29.11 1.52 -2.45
CA PHE A 46 27.97 1.96 -1.67
C PHE A 46 27.50 3.36 -2.09
N SER A 47 26.30 3.45 -2.65
CA SER A 47 25.50 4.68 -2.78
C SER A 47 24.12 4.44 -2.16
N PHE A 48 23.52 5.51 -1.64
CA PHE A 48 22.20 5.48 -1.00
C PHE A 48 21.17 6.37 -1.70
N LYS A 49 21.60 7.16 -2.68
CA LYS A 49 20.73 8.08 -3.43
C LYS A 49 21.06 8.05 -4.92
N TRP A 50 20.03 7.98 -5.76
CA TRP A 50 20.19 7.95 -7.22
C TRP A 50 19.26 8.90 -7.96
N ASP A 51 19.75 9.45 -9.05
CA ASP A 51 18.99 10.21 -10.03
C ASP A 51 18.78 9.32 -11.27
N ILE A 52 17.51 9.12 -11.66
CA ILE A 52 17.12 8.28 -12.80
C ILE A 52 16.58 9.19 -13.90
N ALA A 53 17.12 9.08 -15.11
CA ALA A 53 16.73 9.87 -16.27
C ALA A 53 16.42 9.00 -17.49
N LEU A 54 15.46 9.46 -18.29
CA LEU A 54 15.18 8.92 -19.62
C LEU A 54 15.97 9.72 -20.66
N LEU A 55 16.72 9.02 -21.50
CA LEU A 55 17.48 9.59 -22.60
C LEU A 55 16.92 9.13 -23.96
N ASP A 56 16.99 10.00 -24.97
CA ASP A 56 16.66 9.66 -26.36
C ASP A 56 17.81 8.88 -27.04
N ARG A 57 17.62 8.55 -28.33
CA ARG A 57 18.63 7.86 -29.15
C ARG A 57 19.95 8.63 -29.25
N GLN A 58 19.91 9.96 -29.17
CA GLN A 58 21.05 10.87 -29.22
C GLN A 58 21.66 11.13 -27.84
N ARG A 59 21.16 10.46 -26.78
CA ARG A 59 21.52 10.65 -25.37
C ARG A 59 21.17 12.04 -24.81
N ASN A 60 20.21 12.74 -25.41
CA ASN A 60 19.66 13.94 -24.78
C ASN A 60 18.65 13.52 -23.71
N LYS A 61 18.63 14.26 -22.60
CA LYS A 61 17.68 14.01 -21.52
C LYS A 61 16.27 14.42 -21.94
N VAL A 62 15.35 13.45 -21.89
CA VAL A 62 13.94 13.60 -22.25
C VAL A 62 13.08 13.85 -21.02
N SER A 63 13.34 13.13 -19.93
CA SER A 63 12.61 13.28 -18.67
C SER A 63 13.48 12.88 -17.49
N ASP A 64 13.34 13.58 -16.37
CA ASP A 64 13.77 13.05 -15.08
C ASP A 64 12.70 12.04 -14.63
N ILE A 65 13.09 10.79 -14.38
CA ILE A 65 12.21 9.72 -13.87
C ILE A 65 12.10 9.83 -12.36
N SER A 66 13.24 9.97 -11.68
CA SER A 66 13.34 10.22 -10.24
C SER A 66 14.59 11.05 -9.92
N LYS A 67 14.54 11.83 -8.83
CA LYS A 67 15.69 12.58 -8.29
C LYS A 67 15.85 12.31 -6.82
N GLY A 68 17.05 11.91 -6.39
CA GLY A 68 17.36 11.59 -5.01
C GLY A 68 16.65 10.36 -4.46
N LEU A 69 16.36 9.37 -5.32
CA LEU A 69 15.71 8.13 -4.93
C LEU A 69 16.54 7.40 -3.86
N SER A 70 15.93 7.10 -2.71
CA SER A 70 16.58 6.35 -1.61
C SER A 70 15.89 5.00 -1.38
N GLU A 71 16.04 4.10 -2.34
CA GLU A 71 15.56 2.71 -2.25
C GLU A 71 16.78 1.78 -2.25
N PHE A 72 17.08 1.16 -1.10
CA PHE A 72 18.28 0.32 -0.93
C PHE A 72 17.91 -1.16 -0.81
N ASP A 73 18.60 -1.99 -1.58
CA ASP A 73 18.56 -3.46 -1.53
C ASP A 73 20.02 -3.96 -1.53
N ASP A 74 20.32 -4.98 -0.73
CA ASP A 74 21.68 -5.54 -0.55
C ASP A 74 22.27 -6.12 -1.85
N PHE A 75 21.43 -6.41 -2.87
CA PHE A 75 21.88 -7.06 -4.11
C PHE A 75 21.46 -6.34 -5.40
N LYS A 76 20.17 -6.02 -5.56
CA LYS A 76 19.61 -5.47 -6.81
C LYS A 76 18.58 -4.40 -6.49
N MET A 77 18.92 -3.16 -6.78
CA MET A 77 18.00 -2.04 -6.62
C MET A 77 16.95 -2.08 -7.73
N THR A 78 15.70 -1.76 -7.38
CA THR A 78 14.59 -1.72 -8.32
C THR A 78 13.77 -0.47 -8.11
N HIS A 79 13.27 0.12 -9.19
CA HIS A 79 12.39 1.27 -9.17
C HIS A 79 11.31 1.09 -10.24
N ASN A 80 10.05 1.20 -9.84
CA ASN A 80 8.93 1.03 -10.76
C ASN A 80 8.52 2.37 -11.38
N TRP A 81 8.60 2.48 -12.70
CA TRP A 81 8.24 3.69 -13.42
C TRP A 81 6.97 3.51 -14.27
N LEU A 82 5.93 4.29 -13.98
CA LEU A 82 4.78 4.42 -14.86
C LEU A 82 5.05 5.49 -15.91
N ILE A 83 5.18 5.07 -17.17
CA ILE A 83 5.57 5.94 -18.27
C ILE A 83 4.42 6.91 -18.60
N PRO A 84 4.65 8.24 -18.50
CA PRO A 84 3.64 9.24 -18.83
C PRO A 84 3.18 9.14 -20.28
N GLN A 85 1.90 9.41 -20.54
CA GLN A 85 1.34 9.45 -21.90
C GLN A 85 1.94 10.56 -22.78
N SER A 86 2.64 11.53 -22.19
CA SER A 86 3.36 12.58 -22.90
C SER A 86 4.65 12.11 -23.58
N ILE A 87 5.20 10.96 -23.19
CA ILE A 87 6.37 10.39 -23.84
C ILE A 87 5.96 9.89 -25.24
N GLN A 88 6.75 10.27 -26.25
CA GLN A 88 6.49 9.87 -27.62
C GLN A 88 6.96 8.44 -27.89
N SER A 89 6.41 7.81 -28.93
CA SER A 89 6.90 6.50 -29.34
C SER A 89 8.29 6.62 -29.95
N GLY A 90 9.23 5.79 -29.50
CA GLY A 90 10.63 5.90 -29.90
C GLY A 90 11.53 4.95 -29.13
N ASN A 91 12.83 5.05 -29.41
CA ASN A 91 13.86 4.27 -28.73
C ASN A 91 14.53 5.14 -27.66
N TYR A 92 14.67 4.59 -26.47
CA TYR A 92 15.15 5.29 -25.30
C TYR A 92 16.19 4.47 -24.55
N ARG A 93 16.89 5.13 -23.63
CA ARG A 93 17.77 4.51 -22.62
C ARG A 93 17.46 5.11 -21.26
N ILE A 94 17.68 4.33 -20.21
CA ILE A 94 17.65 4.81 -18.85
C ILE A 94 19.08 5.05 -18.39
N GLU A 95 19.31 6.20 -17.77
CA GLU A 95 20.55 6.54 -17.10
C GLU A 95 20.30 6.68 -15.60
N ILE A 96 21.16 6.07 -14.79
CA ILE A 96 21.10 6.10 -13.34
C ILE A 96 22.43 6.62 -12.82
N CYS A 97 22.40 7.72 -12.09
CA CYS A 97 23.58 8.36 -11.51
C CYS A 97 23.49 8.37 -9.98
N ALA A 98 24.62 8.26 -9.28
CA ALA A 98 24.65 8.53 -7.84
C ALA A 98 24.42 10.04 -7.58
N SER A 99 23.46 10.37 -6.71
CA SER A 99 23.11 11.76 -6.45
C SER A 99 24.30 12.50 -5.82
N GLY A 100 24.67 13.65 -6.38
CA GLY A 100 25.84 14.43 -5.96
C GLY A 100 27.18 14.02 -6.59
N SER A 101 27.20 12.92 -7.35
CA SER A 101 28.37 12.42 -8.09
C SER A 101 28.02 12.12 -9.55
N PRO A 102 27.92 13.15 -10.42
CA PRO A 102 27.51 12.98 -11.82
C PRO A 102 28.49 12.16 -12.69
N ASP A 103 29.68 11.83 -12.16
CA ASP A 103 30.65 10.94 -12.80
C ASP A 103 30.36 9.44 -12.57
N ASP A 104 29.47 9.11 -11.63
CA ASP A 104 29.11 7.75 -11.25
C ASP A 104 27.74 7.39 -11.83
N CYS A 105 27.68 7.19 -13.16
CA CYS A 105 26.47 6.85 -13.88
C CYS A 105 26.58 5.52 -14.64
N GLY A 106 25.44 4.80 -14.72
CA GLY A 106 25.25 3.64 -15.56
C GLY A 106 24.08 3.85 -16.52
N SER A 107 24.15 3.27 -17.72
CA SER A 107 23.06 3.35 -18.70
C SER A 107 22.56 1.97 -19.12
N SER A 108 21.26 1.84 -19.35
CA SER A 108 20.63 0.63 -19.87
C SER A 108 20.97 0.38 -21.35
N CYS A 109 20.63 -0.82 -21.82
CA CYS A 109 20.44 -1.08 -23.24
C CYS A 109 19.34 -0.19 -23.83
N SER A 110 19.35 -0.04 -25.16
CA SER A 110 18.29 0.71 -25.85
C SER A 110 17.02 -0.13 -25.85
N PHE A 111 15.89 0.44 -25.46
CA PHE A 111 14.58 -0.21 -25.47
C PHE A 111 13.55 0.67 -26.18
N SER A 112 12.37 0.13 -26.49
CA SER A 112 11.32 0.86 -27.21
C SER A 112 10.19 1.28 -26.28
N ILE A 113 9.73 2.53 -26.39
CA ILE A 113 8.47 2.99 -25.78
C ILE A 113 7.44 3.20 -26.90
N ARG A 114 6.21 2.73 -26.69
CA ARG A 114 5.09 2.89 -27.64
C ARG A 114 3.87 3.51 -26.95
N ASN A 115 3.13 4.32 -27.70
CA ASN A 115 1.94 5.00 -27.20
C ASN A 115 0.74 4.05 -27.25
N SER A 116 -0.08 4.06 -26.21
CA SER A 116 -1.20 3.12 -26.02
C SER A 116 -2.44 3.39 -26.89
N LYS A 117 -2.32 4.07 -28.04
CA LYS A 117 -3.51 4.33 -28.87
C LYS A 117 -4.06 3.02 -29.42
N VAL A 118 -5.23 2.66 -28.87
CA VAL A 118 -6.20 1.61 -29.25
C VAL A 118 -5.89 0.20 -28.72
N PHE A 119 -6.41 -0.19 -27.55
CA PHE A 119 -6.83 -1.58 -27.26
C PHE A 119 -7.94 -1.63 -26.16
N PRO A 120 -9.06 -2.36 -26.36
CA PRO A 120 -10.15 -2.45 -25.38
C PRO A 120 -9.80 -3.36 -24.19
N LEU A 121 -10.42 -3.07 -23.04
CA LEU A 121 -10.22 -3.57 -21.67
C LEU A 121 -10.12 -5.09 -21.41
N ILE A 122 -10.15 -5.95 -22.42
CA ILE A 122 -10.35 -7.40 -22.26
C ILE A 122 -9.09 -8.12 -21.73
N LEU A 123 -7.90 -7.53 -21.85
CA LEU A 123 -6.62 -8.19 -21.49
C LEU A 123 -6.24 -8.11 -20.00
N ILE A 124 -6.82 -7.19 -19.21
CA ILE A 124 -6.47 -7.04 -17.78
C ILE A 124 -6.88 -8.30 -16.99
N VAL A 125 -7.93 -9.00 -17.42
CA VAL A 125 -8.39 -10.25 -16.77
C VAL A 125 -7.58 -11.47 -17.22
N ILE A 126 -6.96 -11.44 -18.40
CA ILE A 126 -6.21 -12.57 -18.97
C ILE A 126 -4.75 -12.58 -18.46
N GLY A 127 -4.15 -11.41 -18.21
CA GLY A 127 -2.79 -11.31 -17.67
C GLY A 127 -2.60 -11.96 -16.29
N PHE A 128 -3.67 -12.13 -15.52
CA PHE A 128 -3.67 -12.83 -14.24
C PHE A 128 -3.58 -14.36 -14.35
N VAL A 129 -3.81 -14.95 -15.53
CA VAL A 129 -3.81 -16.41 -15.71
C VAL A 129 -2.46 -16.95 -16.21
N PHE A 130 -1.59 -16.11 -16.78
CA PHE A 130 -0.39 -16.57 -17.50
C PHE A 130 0.95 -16.41 -16.77
N LYS A 131 1.00 -15.89 -15.54
CA LYS A 131 2.27 -15.81 -14.79
C LYS A 131 2.77 -17.15 -14.22
N ASP A 132 1.98 -18.22 -14.26
CA ASP A 132 2.35 -19.56 -13.74
C ASP A 132 2.78 -20.58 -14.80
N LEU A 133 2.92 -20.20 -16.08
CA LEU A 133 3.41 -21.11 -17.11
C LEU A 133 4.66 -20.53 -17.76
N GLY A 134 5.82 -20.86 -17.17
CA GLY A 134 7.11 -20.69 -17.80
C GLY A 134 7.18 -21.52 -19.08
N THR A 135 7.08 -20.87 -20.24
CA THR A 135 7.84 -21.13 -21.47
C THR A 135 7.39 -20.16 -22.56
N ALA A 136 8.28 -19.26 -22.94
CA ALA A 136 8.08 -18.36 -24.07
C ALA A 136 8.07 -19.15 -25.40
N ARG A 137 7.03 -18.94 -26.22
CA ARG A 137 7.13 -19.05 -27.68
C ARG A 137 6.54 -17.78 -28.30
N GLN A 138 7.34 -17.12 -29.13
CA GLN A 138 6.98 -15.93 -29.89
C GLN A 138 5.67 -16.13 -30.66
N ILE A 139 4.75 -15.15 -30.55
CA ILE A 139 3.60 -15.03 -31.45
C ILE A 139 3.70 -13.68 -32.17
N SER A 140 3.74 -13.77 -33.50
CA SER A 140 3.81 -12.67 -34.47
C SER A 140 2.55 -11.78 -34.45
N SER A 141 2.71 -10.52 -34.86
CA SER A 141 1.78 -9.40 -34.76
C SER A 141 0.55 -9.40 -35.71
N ASP A 142 0.10 -10.55 -36.22
CA ASP A 142 -0.94 -10.61 -37.27
C ASP A 142 -2.33 -11.12 -36.80
N MET A 143 -2.61 -11.16 -35.51
CA MET A 143 -3.90 -11.65 -34.96
C MET A 143 -4.84 -10.52 -34.49
N LEU A 144 -4.80 -9.36 -35.15
CA LEU A 144 -5.61 -8.18 -34.80
C LEU A 144 -6.32 -7.59 -36.03
N ASN A 145 -7.15 -8.41 -36.68
CA ASN A 145 -8.26 -7.93 -37.51
C ASN A 145 -9.37 -8.99 -37.57
N PRO A 146 -10.61 -8.69 -37.16
CA PRO A 146 -11.69 -9.69 -37.11
C PRO A 146 -12.43 -9.78 -38.46
N THR A 147 -11.72 -9.99 -39.56
CA THR A 147 -12.30 -10.42 -40.85
C THR A 147 -11.17 -10.76 -41.81
N HIS A 148 -10.66 -12.00 -41.75
CA HIS A 148 -10.14 -12.80 -42.87
C HIS A 148 -9.31 -13.96 -42.31
N TYR A 149 -9.95 -15.08 -42.01
CA TYR A 149 -9.24 -16.36 -41.99
C TYR A 149 -9.18 -16.90 -43.43
N ILE A 150 -7.95 -16.90 -43.95
CA ILE A 150 -7.31 -17.93 -44.78
C ILE A 150 -8.21 -18.65 -45.80
N GLN A 151 -8.09 -18.27 -47.07
CA GLN A 151 -8.28 -19.21 -48.18
C GLN A 151 -7.06 -20.15 -48.21
N THR A 152 -7.21 -21.34 -47.64
CA THR A 152 -6.45 -22.52 -48.06
C THR A 152 -7.45 -23.57 -48.47
N ASN A 153 -7.45 -23.89 -49.77
CA ASN A 153 -8.18 -25.00 -50.34
C ASN A 153 -7.77 -26.30 -49.63
N ALA A 154 -8.72 -26.97 -48.97
CA ALA A 154 -9.14 -28.34 -49.31
C ALA A 154 -10.06 -28.91 -48.20
N THR A 155 -11.30 -29.19 -48.62
CA THR A 155 -12.16 -30.31 -48.19
C THR A 155 -12.62 -30.42 -46.72
N ASP A 156 -13.93 -30.18 -46.55
CA ASP A 156 -14.88 -30.82 -45.64
C ASP A 156 -14.62 -30.81 -44.12
N GLN A 157 -15.27 -29.86 -43.41
CA GLN A 157 -16.32 -30.11 -42.39
C GLN A 157 -16.73 -28.79 -41.70
N PRO A 158 -17.99 -28.64 -41.24
CA PRO A 158 -18.47 -27.39 -40.64
C PRO A 158 -17.82 -27.16 -39.28
N THR A 159 -17.17 -26.01 -39.14
CA THR A 159 -16.46 -25.54 -37.95
C THR A 159 -17.40 -25.38 -36.76
N LYS A 160 -17.12 -26.17 -35.72
CA LYS A 160 -17.79 -26.19 -34.41
C LYS A 160 -17.74 -24.81 -33.73
N HIS A 161 -18.80 -24.48 -32.98
CA HIS A 161 -18.92 -23.20 -32.27
C HIS A 161 -17.76 -22.98 -31.27
N PRO A 162 -17.34 -21.73 -30.96
CA PRO A 162 -16.23 -21.42 -30.05
C PRO A 162 -16.36 -22.00 -28.63
N GLU A 163 -17.55 -22.45 -28.24
CA GLU A 163 -17.80 -23.12 -26.96
C GLU A 163 -17.37 -24.59 -26.96
N GLU A 164 -17.09 -25.19 -28.12
CA GLU A 164 -16.70 -26.61 -28.27
C GLU A 164 -15.19 -26.86 -28.10
N LEU A 165 -14.40 -25.83 -27.79
CA LEU A 165 -12.94 -25.92 -27.59
C LEU A 165 -12.51 -25.93 -26.11
N LEU A 166 -13.43 -25.84 -25.16
CA LEU A 166 -13.10 -25.80 -23.73
C LEU A 166 -13.09 -27.20 -23.12
N PHE A 167 -12.07 -27.50 -22.32
CA PHE A 167 -12.05 -28.72 -21.53
C PHE A 167 -13.16 -28.69 -20.47
N PRO A 168 -13.68 -29.87 -20.04
CA PRO A 168 -14.74 -29.94 -19.03
C PRO A 168 -14.43 -29.18 -17.72
N HIS A 169 -13.15 -29.11 -17.32
CA HIS A 169 -12.75 -28.36 -16.12
C HIS A 169 -12.85 -26.84 -16.31
N GLU A 170 -12.58 -26.32 -17.52
CA GLU A 170 -12.70 -24.89 -17.84
C GLU A 170 -14.16 -24.44 -17.90
N ILE A 171 -15.04 -25.27 -18.46
CA ILE A 171 -16.50 -25.05 -18.46
C ILE A 171 -17.00 -24.97 -17.01
N ARG A 172 -16.58 -25.91 -16.15
CA ARG A 172 -16.92 -25.91 -14.72
C ARG A 172 -16.38 -24.66 -14.00
N ARG A 173 -15.13 -24.26 -14.25
CA ARG A 173 -14.53 -23.05 -13.67
C ARG A 173 -15.29 -21.79 -14.10
N ARG A 174 -15.63 -21.68 -15.39
CA ARG A 174 -16.40 -20.55 -15.93
C ARG A 174 -17.80 -20.46 -15.31
N ARG A 175 -18.50 -21.59 -15.15
CA ARG A 175 -19.81 -21.62 -14.47
C ARG A 175 -19.70 -21.15 -13.01
N ARG A 176 -18.70 -21.62 -12.26
CA ARG A 176 -18.45 -21.17 -10.88
C ARG A 176 -18.19 -19.67 -10.83
N LEU A 177 -17.31 -19.14 -11.69
CA LEU A 177 -17.05 -17.70 -11.75
C LEU A 177 -18.32 -16.87 -12.07
N GLN A 178 -19.19 -17.35 -12.96
CA GLN A 178 -20.45 -16.66 -13.24
C GLN A 178 -21.41 -16.68 -12.03
N GLN A 179 -21.46 -17.80 -11.30
CA GLN A 179 -22.25 -17.91 -10.07
C GLN A 179 -21.72 -16.97 -8.99
N ASP A 180 -20.40 -16.95 -8.78
CA ASP A 180 -19.73 -16.08 -7.82
C ASP A 180 -20.00 -14.60 -8.13
N ARG A 181 -19.88 -14.19 -9.40
CA ARG A 181 -20.19 -12.81 -9.83
C ARG A 181 -21.62 -12.40 -9.51
N ARG A 182 -22.60 -13.30 -9.70
CA ARG A 182 -24.01 -13.02 -9.36
C ARG A 182 -24.21 -12.94 -7.85
N TYR A 183 -23.52 -13.80 -7.09
CA TYR A 183 -23.57 -13.82 -5.64
C TYR A 183 -23.02 -12.51 -5.04
N PHE A 184 -21.81 -12.08 -5.44
CA PHE A 184 -21.22 -10.82 -4.95
C PHE A 184 -22.01 -9.58 -5.36
N LYS A 185 -22.63 -9.60 -6.55
CA LYS A 185 -23.52 -8.52 -6.97
C LYS A 185 -24.70 -8.39 -6.01
N ARG A 186 -25.33 -9.51 -5.66
CA ARG A 186 -26.42 -9.54 -4.68
C ARG A 186 -25.98 -9.06 -3.29
N MET A 187 -24.80 -9.47 -2.82
CA MET A 187 -24.25 -8.97 -1.56
C MET A 187 -24.04 -7.45 -1.59
N THR A 188 -23.56 -6.91 -2.72
CA THR A 188 -23.40 -5.46 -2.90
C THR A 188 -24.74 -4.73 -2.86
N GLU A 189 -25.82 -5.35 -3.35
CA GLU A 189 -27.17 -4.80 -3.29
C GLU A 189 -27.72 -4.79 -1.85
N GLN A 190 -27.37 -5.80 -1.03
CA GLN A 190 -27.75 -5.91 0.39
C GLN A 190 -27.09 -4.87 1.29
N ILE A 191 -26.03 -4.19 0.84
CA ILE A 191 -25.36 -3.17 1.67
C ILE A 191 -26.29 -2.04 2.10
N LYS A 192 -27.39 -1.83 1.39
CA LYS A 192 -28.43 -0.87 1.75
C LYS A 192 -29.09 -1.19 3.09
N GLU A 193 -29.20 -2.47 3.43
CA GLU A 193 -29.78 -2.93 4.70
C GLU A 193 -28.85 -2.64 5.89
N LEU A 194 -27.56 -2.40 5.62
CA LEU A 194 -26.56 -2.06 6.62
C LEU A 194 -26.44 -0.54 6.86
N ARG A 195 -27.33 0.27 6.24
CA ARG A 195 -27.36 1.73 6.37
C ARG A 195 -28.08 2.24 7.61
N ASP A 196 -28.97 1.46 8.17
CA ASP A 196 -29.76 1.92 9.32
C ASP A 196 -29.11 1.37 10.60
N THR A 197 -28.55 2.28 11.38
CA THR A 197 -27.94 1.98 12.69
C THR A 197 -28.12 3.17 13.61
N GLU A 198 -28.40 2.88 14.89
CA GLU A 198 -28.35 3.89 15.93
C GLU A 198 -26.90 4.15 16.30
N CYS A 199 -26.43 5.37 16.08
CA CYS A 199 -25.07 5.74 16.39
C CYS A 199 -24.85 5.80 17.91
N THR A 200 -23.96 4.97 18.42
CA THR A 200 -23.56 4.94 19.84
C THR A 200 -22.23 5.65 20.11
N ILE A 201 -21.58 6.17 19.06
CA ILE A 201 -20.38 7.00 19.16
C ILE A 201 -20.80 8.47 19.26
N GLU A 202 -20.28 9.18 20.26
CA GLU A 202 -20.61 10.58 20.49
C GLU A 202 -20.15 11.47 19.32
N ARG A 203 -20.96 12.47 18.97
CA ARG A 203 -20.63 13.53 18.01
C ARG A 203 -20.41 14.85 18.72
N VAL A 204 -19.34 15.53 18.36
CA VAL A 204 -18.99 16.85 18.88
C VAL A 204 -18.69 17.79 17.73
N HIS A 205 -19.27 18.99 17.78
CA HIS A 205 -19.03 20.01 16.77
C HIS A 205 -17.88 20.90 17.19
N GLN A 206 -16.81 20.92 16.37
CA GLN A 206 -15.66 21.82 16.52
C GLN A 206 -15.17 22.04 17.97
N PRO A 207 -14.78 20.98 18.71
CA PRO A 207 -14.29 21.16 20.08
C PRO A 207 -12.98 21.95 20.10
N THR A 208 -12.74 22.70 21.18
CA THR A 208 -11.42 23.32 21.41
C THR A 208 -10.37 22.26 21.70
N LYS A 209 -9.09 22.62 21.54
CA LYS A 209 -7.96 21.73 21.81
C LYS A 209 -7.97 21.21 23.25
N GLU A 210 -8.26 22.07 24.21
CA GLU A 210 -8.27 21.75 25.64
C GLU A 210 -9.41 20.79 25.98
N THR A 211 -10.63 21.07 25.49
CA THR A 211 -11.79 20.20 25.69
C THR A 211 -11.54 18.84 25.06
N PHE A 212 -11.03 18.80 23.83
CA PHE A 212 -10.79 17.55 23.14
C PHE A 212 -9.74 16.68 23.85
N ARG A 213 -8.60 17.28 24.23
CA ARG A 213 -7.53 16.59 24.97
C ARG A 213 -8.03 16.03 26.30
N LYS A 214 -8.81 16.83 27.04
CA LYS A 214 -9.30 16.46 28.38
C LYS A 214 -10.35 15.35 28.32
N ASP A 215 -11.35 15.50 27.47
CA ASP A 215 -12.58 14.71 27.55
C ASP A 215 -12.54 13.46 26.66
N TYR A 216 -11.68 13.42 25.63
CA TYR A 216 -11.56 12.29 24.70
C TYR A 216 -10.17 11.65 24.65
N MET A 217 -9.09 12.42 24.44
CA MET A 217 -7.75 11.82 24.34
C MET A 217 -7.29 11.20 25.67
N LYS A 218 -7.32 11.98 26.76
CA LYS A 218 -6.88 11.50 28.09
C LYS A 218 -7.77 10.41 28.67
N THR A 219 -9.04 10.38 28.29
CA THR A 219 -10.02 9.37 28.75
C THR A 219 -10.02 8.13 27.86
N GLY A 220 -9.35 8.17 26.70
CA GLY A 220 -9.34 7.07 25.73
C GLY A 220 -10.72 6.79 25.16
N LYS A 221 -11.52 7.83 24.91
CA LYS A 221 -12.90 7.73 24.41
C LYS A 221 -13.00 8.06 22.91
N PRO A 222 -13.54 7.18 22.06
CA PRO A 222 -13.75 7.47 20.65
C PRO A 222 -14.86 8.51 20.45
N VAL A 223 -14.70 9.34 19.42
CA VAL A 223 -15.61 10.46 19.15
C VAL A 223 -15.59 10.82 17.67
N ILE A 224 -16.72 11.28 17.15
CA ILE A 224 -16.86 11.84 15.82
C ILE A 224 -16.84 13.37 15.92
N LEU A 225 -15.93 13.99 15.19
CA LEU A 225 -15.81 15.44 15.08
C LEU A 225 -16.51 15.94 13.83
N THR A 226 -17.40 16.91 14.00
CA THR A 226 -18.14 17.55 12.90
C THR A 226 -17.67 19.00 12.72
N GLY A 227 -17.80 19.53 11.51
CA GLY A 227 -17.41 20.91 11.15
C GLY A 227 -15.90 21.14 11.02
N MET A 228 -15.05 20.16 11.35
CA MET A 228 -13.58 20.31 11.30
C MET A 228 -13.03 20.38 9.87
N MET A 229 -13.78 19.87 8.89
CA MET A 229 -13.36 19.75 7.49
C MET A 229 -13.98 20.82 6.58
N ASP A 230 -14.80 21.73 7.12
CA ASP A 230 -15.61 22.67 6.32
C ASP A 230 -14.74 23.62 5.46
N SER A 231 -13.54 23.95 5.95
CA SER A 231 -12.58 24.81 5.25
C SER A 231 -11.71 24.07 4.24
N TRP A 232 -11.70 22.73 4.24
CA TRP A 232 -10.81 21.95 3.40
C TRP A 232 -11.21 22.08 1.93
N GLN A 233 -10.24 22.40 1.07
CA GLN A 233 -10.48 22.45 -0.37
C GLN A 233 -10.84 21.06 -0.91
N ALA A 234 -10.32 19.99 -0.29
CA ALA A 234 -10.62 18.61 -0.64
C ALA A 234 -12.13 18.29 -0.57
N MET A 235 -12.88 18.90 0.35
CA MET A 235 -14.34 18.70 0.44
C MET A 235 -15.09 19.20 -0.78
N LYS A 236 -14.49 20.14 -1.53
CA LYS A 236 -15.04 20.73 -2.73
C LYS A 236 -14.56 20.01 -3.98
N SER A 237 -13.25 19.77 -4.10
CA SER A 237 -12.60 19.30 -5.34
C SER A 237 -12.31 17.81 -5.42
N TRP A 238 -12.38 17.05 -4.32
CA TRP A 238 -12.03 15.64 -4.37
C TRP A 238 -13.25 14.80 -4.69
N ASP A 239 -13.32 14.29 -5.91
CA ASP A 239 -14.23 13.23 -6.30
C ASP A 239 -13.56 12.25 -7.27
N PHE A 240 -14.18 11.09 -7.48
CA PHE A 240 -13.63 10.02 -8.34
C PHE A 240 -13.49 10.43 -9.82
N LYS A 241 -14.15 11.49 -10.27
CA LYS A 241 -14.05 11.99 -11.65
C LYS A 241 -12.94 13.05 -11.75
N GLU A 242 -12.90 14.00 -10.83
CA GLU A 242 -12.00 15.15 -10.83
C GLU A 242 -10.57 14.77 -10.44
N LEU A 243 -10.39 13.88 -9.45
CA LEU A 243 -9.07 13.45 -9.00
C LEU A 243 -8.26 12.75 -10.10
N GLY A 244 -8.92 12.19 -11.12
CA GLY A 244 -8.22 11.55 -12.22
C GLY A 244 -7.34 12.49 -13.06
N ALA A 245 -7.66 13.78 -13.07
CA ALA A 245 -6.81 14.79 -13.72
C ALA A 245 -5.54 15.11 -12.90
N ILE A 246 -5.55 14.80 -11.60
CA ILE A 246 -4.45 15.07 -10.67
C ILE A 246 -3.59 13.81 -10.45
N LEU A 247 -4.22 12.63 -10.34
CA LEU A 247 -3.58 11.34 -10.07
C LEU A 247 -2.92 10.73 -11.32
N THR A 248 -2.15 11.53 -12.05
CA THR A 248 -1.57 11.16 -13.36
C THR A 248 -0.38 10.20 -13.27
N LYS A 249 0.28 10.10 -12.11
CA LYS A 249 1.38 9.16 -11.84
C LYS A 249 0.89 7.76 -11.45
N GLY A 250 -0.43 7.57 -11.35
CA GLY A 250 -1.06 6.31 -10.93
C GLY A 250 -1.36 6.27 -9.43
N VAL A 251 -1.96 5.15 -9.01
CA VAL A 251 -2.44 4.87 -7.66
C VAL A 251 -1.99 3.46 -7.23
N LYS A 252 -1.72 3.27 -5.94
CA LYS A 252 -1.38 1.96 -5.37
C LYS A 252 -2.66 1.19 -5.03
N VAL A 253 -2.96 0.16 -5.81
CA VAL A 253 -4.10 -0.74 -5.56
C VAL A 253 -3.63 -1.92 -4.72
N ASP A 254 -4.40 -2.30 -3.70
CA ASP A 254 -4.04 -3.32 -2.71
C ASP A 254 -3.63 -4.69 -3.29
N LEU A 255 -4.26 -5.12 -4.39
CA LEU A 255 -3.93 -6.37 -5.08
C LEU A 255 -2.78 -6.25 -6.10
N MET A 256 -2.25 -5.05 -6.35
CA MET A 256 -1.22 -4.79 -7.36
C MET A 256 0.12 -4.52 -6.69
N GLU A 257 1.19 -5.14 -7.18
CA GLU A 257 2.54 -4.90 -6.70
C GLU A 257 3.01 -3.48 -7.02
N SER A 258 2.54 -2.91 -8.12
CA SER A 258 3.01 -1.62 -8.63
C SER A 258 1.90 -0.58 -8.80
N LEU A 259 2.29 0.65 -9.14
CA LEU A 259 1.35 1.73 -9.39
C LEU A 259 0.47 1.42 -10.62
N THR A 260 -0.84 1.51 -10.41
CA THR A 260 -1.85 1.31 -11.44
C THR A 260 -2.31 2.65 -11.99
N PRO A 261 -2.42 2.85 -13.31
CA PRO A 261 -2.94 4.10 -13.86
C PRO A 261 -4.37 4.36 -13.36
N TYR A 262 -4.66 5.63 -13.03
CA TYR A 262 -5.94 6.00 -12.41
C TYR A 262 -7.17 5.65 -13.27
N GLY A 263 -7.12 5.95 -14.58
CA GLY A 263 -8.23 5.72 -15.50
C GLY A 263 -8.74 4.27 -15.50
N PRO A 264 -7.87 3.26 -15.75
CA PRO A 264 -8.20 1.84 -15.63
C PRO A 264 -8.79 1.46 -14.27
N TRP A 265 -8.21 1.92 -13.16
CA TRP A 265 -8.75 1.63 -11.84
C TRP A 265 -10.14 2.26 -11.64
N ASN A 266 -10.37 3.49 -12.10
CA ASN A 266 -11.66 4.16 -12.01
C ASN A 266 -12.72 3.54 -12.95
N GLU A 267 -12.31 2.91 -14.05
CA GLU A 267 -13.21 2.09 -14.88
C GLU A 267 -13.55 0.76 -14.20
N TYR A 268 -12.56 0.12 -13.58
CA TYR A 268 -12.77 -1.05 -12.72
C TYR A 268 -13.77 -0.74 -11.61
N LEU A 269 -13.58 0.39 -10.90
CA LEU A 269 -14.46 0.88 -9.84
C LEU A 269 -15.92 0.92 -10.30
N ARG A 270 -16.18 1.53 -11.46
CA ARG A 270 -17.52 1.78 -11.99
C ARG A 270 -18.23 0.53 -12.52
N HIS A 271 -17.49 -0.45 -13.04
CA HIS A 271 -18.11 -1.53 -13.82
C HIS A 271 -17.91 -2.94 -13.25
N TYR A 272 -16.98 -3.15 -12.33
CA TYR A 272 -16.54 -4.49 -11.96
C TYR A 272 -16.51 -4.78 -10.45
N THR A 273 -16.50 -3.77 -9.58
CA THR A 273 -16.36 -3.93 -8.12
C THR A 273 -17.49 -4.74 -7.48
N ASP A 274 -18.71 -4.61 -7.99
CA ASP A 274 -19.89 -5.32 -7.50
C ASP A 274 -19.81 -6.85 -7.71
N ARG A 275 -18.92 -7.32 -8.60
CA ARG A 275 -18.80 -8.72 -9.00
C ARG A 275 -17.60 -9.45 -8.40
N ASN A 276 -16.75 -8.74 -7.67
CA ASN A 276 -15.54 -9.32 -7.07
C ASN A 276 -15.83 -9.81 -5.67
N LYS A 277 -15.07 -10.80 -5.18
CA LYS A 277 -15.19 -11.25 -3.80
C LYS A 277 -14.90 -10.10 -2.84
N GLU A 278 -13.74 -9.48 -3.00
CA GLU A 278 -13.34 -8.28 -2.27
C GLU A 278 -13.09 -7.16 -3.27
N PRO A 279 -13.84 -6.04 -3.22
CA PRO A 279 -13.55 -4.90 -4.07
C PRO A 279 -12.20 -4.31 -3.73
N SER A 280 -11.31 -4.21 -4.71
CA SER A 280 -9.95 -3.69 -4.55
C SER A 280 -9.96 -2.21 -4.18
N LYS A 281 -9.11 -1.85 -3.22
CA LYS A 281 -8.98 -0.49 -2.68
C LYS A 281 -7.69 0.16 -3.15
N VAL A 282 -7.69 1.48 -3.29
CA VAL A 282 -6.45 2.26 -3.37
C VAL A 282 -6.00 2.55 -1.95
N LEU A 283 -4.74 2.20 -1.65
CA LEU A 283 -4.09 2.43 -0.36
C LEU A 283 -2.72 3.06 -0.63
N MET A 284 -2.59 4.37 -0.42
CA MET A 284 -1.36 5.13 -0.66
C MET A 284 -0.83 5.72 0.64
N TYR A 285 0.38 5.30 1.02
CA TYR A 285 1.08 5.76 2.22
C TYR A 285 2.08 6.90 1.95
N ASN A 286 2.45 7.10 0.68
CA ASN A 286 3.39 8.12 0.23
C ASN A 286 2.70 9.17 -0.66
N LEU A 287 1.46 9.54 -0.31
CA LEU A 287 0.71 10.57 -1.04
C LEU A 287 1.49 11.89 -1.13
N GLU A 288 2.18 12.24 -0.05
CA GLU A 288 2.95 13.48 0.07
C GLU A 288 4.15 13.54 -0.88
N GLU A 289 4.81 12.41 -1.10
CA GLU A 289 5.94 12.27 -2.02
C GLU A 289 5.45 12.30 -3.48
N ILE A 290 4.41 11.53 -3.79
CA ILE A 290 3.94 11.37 -5.16
C ILE A 290 3.13 12.61 -5.61
N TYR A 291 2.28 13.16 -4.74
CA TYR A 291 1.31 14.23 -5.04
C TYR A 291 1.28 15.31 -3.95
N PRO A 292 2.38 16.05 -3.70
CA PRO A 292 2.46 17.03 -2.61
C PRO A 292 1.40 18.14 -2.68
N ARG A 293 0.91 18.46 -3.88
CA ARG A 293 -0.15 19.48 -4.06
C ARG A 293 -1.47 19.10 -3.39
N LEU A 294 -1.79 17.81 -3.30
CA LEU A 294 -3.01 17.34 -2.64
C LEU A 294 -2.98 17.62 -1.13
N LEU A 295 -1.81 17.67 -0.51
CA LEU A 295 -1.72 18.02 0.91
C LEU A 295 -2.10 19.48 1.19
N GLY A 296 -1.96 20.38 0.21
CA GLY A 296 -2.41 21.76 0.35
C GLY A 296 -3.92 21.91 0.47
N ASP A 297 -4.69 20.88 0.09
CA ASP A 297 -6.15 20.88 0.12
C ASP A 297 -6.74 20.46 1.49
N VAL A 298 -5.90 20.01 2.42
CA VAL A 298 -6.30 19.41 3.69
C VAL A 298 -5.56 20.03 4.87
N HIS A 299 -6.25 20.18 6.00
CA HIS A 299 -5.72 20.84 7.20
C HIS A 299 -6.09 20.05 8.46
N PHE A 300 -5.22 19.13 8.88
CA PHE A 300 -5.41 18.44 10.15
C PHE A 300 -5.22 19.42 11.32
N THR A 301 -6.20 19.51 12.20
CA THR A 301 -6.10 20.34 13.41
C THR A 301 -5.11 19.74 14.40
N GLU A 302 -4.24 20.57 14.95
CA GLU A 302 -3.19 20.19 15.89
C GLU A 302 -3.74 19.95 17.31
N PHE A 303 -4.44 18.83 17.51
CA PHE A 303 -4.89 18.40 18.83
C PHE A 303 -3.78 17.73 19.66
N TYR A 304 -2.64 17.41 19.07
CA TYR A 304 -1.61 16.56 19.63
C TYR A 304 -0.23 17.03 19.17
N ASP A 305 0.79 16.59 19.90
CA ASP A 305 2.18 16.71 19.52
C ASP A 305 2.64 15.28 19.15
N ASP A 306 2.97 15.04 17.88
CA ASP A 306 3.23 13.69 17.36
C ASP A 306 4.72 13.33 17.54
N TYR A 307 5.00 12.38 18.42
CA TYR A 307 6.37 11.95 18.72
C TYR A 307 7.07 11.32 17.52
N MET A 308 6.34 10.79 16.54
CA MET A 308 6.96 10.20 15.34
C MET A 308 7.61 11.26 14.45
N GLU A 309 7.24 12.55 14.57
CA GLU A 309 7.89 13.64 13.84
C GLU A 309 9.36 13.86 14.25
N VAL A 310 9.78 13.30 15.39
CA VAL A 310 11.18 13.33 15.85
C VAL A 310 12.03 12.29 15.13
N VAL A 311 11.41 11.21 14.63
CA VAL A 311 12.10 10.11 13.96
C VAL A 311 12.56 10.59 12.59
N ASP A 312 13.78 10.25 12.18
CA ASP A 312 14.32 10.63 10.88
C ASP A 312 13.42 10.14 9.73
N GLU A 313 13.27 10.96 8.69
CA GLU A 313 12.30 10.74 7.60
C GLU A 313 12.51 9.41 6.85
N ASP A 314 13.74 8.94 6.75
CA ASP A 314 14.10 7.71 6.03
C ASP A 314 13.66 6.43 6.77
N ILE A 315 13.47 6.51 8.09
CA ILE A 315 13.00 5.39 8.92
C ILE A 315 11.65 5.65 9.59
N ARG A 316 11.05 6.83 9.38
CA ARG A 316 9.75 7.17 9.96
C ARG A 316 8.66 6.32 9.30
N PRO A 317 7.86 5.57 10.08
CA PRO A 317 6.72 4.84 9.54
C PRO A 317 5.72 5.82 8.89
N PRO A 318 5.13 5.48 7.73
CA PRO A 318 4.17 6.37 7.09
C PRO A 318 2.94 6.53 7.98
N GLN A 319 2.61 7.79 8.28
CA GLN A 319 1.53 8.12 9.22
C GLN A 319 0.22 8.46 8.52
N LEU A 320 0.27 8.83 7.24
CA LEU A 320 -0.90 9.23 6.46
C LEU A 320 -1.23 8.18 5.41
N LEU A 321 -2.44 7.62 5.49
CA LEU A 321 -3.02 6.73 4.50
C LEU A 321 -4.09 7.46 3.71
N PHE A 322 -3.88 7.58 2.41
CA PHE A 322 -4.93 7.94 1.45
C PHE A 322 -5.63 6.69 0.93
N GLU A 323 -6.93 6.63 1.18
CA GLU A 323 -7.79 5.51 0.81
C GLU A 323 -8.84 5.98 -0.21
N MET A 324 -8.92 5.29 -1.35
CA MET A 324 -10.11 5.33 -2.22
C MET A 324 -10.69 3.93 -2.34
N ALA A 325 -11.91 3.74 -1.88
CA ALA A 325 -12.45 2.42 -1.66
C ALA A 325 -13.86 2.27 -2.23
N PRO A 326 -14.14 1.19 -2.98
CA PRO A 326 -15.50 0.91 -3.46
C PRO A 326 -16.44 0.58 -2.29
N LYS A 327 -17.75 0.79 -2.45
CA LYS A 327 -18.75 0.23 -1.55
C LYS A 327 -18.55 -1.28 -1.37
N ARG A 328 -18.97 -1.81 -0.21
CA ARG A 328 -18.78 -3.20 0.26
C ARG A 328 -17.36 -3.56 0.67
N SER A 329 -16.35 -2.83 0.21
CA SER A 329 -15.00 -2.99 0.76
C SER A 329 -14.95 -2.48 2.20
N GLY A 330 -13.84 -2.76 2.86
CA GLY A 330 -13.55 -2.24 4.19
C GLY A 330 -12.35 -2.97 4.78
N PHE A 331 -12.16 -2.78 6.08
CA PHE A 331 -11.16 -3.48 6.87
C PHE A 331 -11.84 -4.31 7.94
N HIS A 332 -11.42 -5.57 8.06
CA HIS A 332 -11.84 -6.44 9.15
C HIS A 332 -11.29 -5.94 10.50
N TRP A 333 -11.74 -6.54 11.59
CA TRP A 333 -11.28 -6.25 12.95
C TRP A 333 -9.76 -6.26 13.09
N ARG A 334 -9.20 -5.13 13.53
CA ARG A 334 -7.77 -4.92 13.79
C ARG A 334 -7.56 -3.86 14.86
N VAL A 335 -6.39 -3.86 15.48
CA VAL A 335 -5.86 -2.71 16.24
C VAL A 335 -4.91 -1.94 15.32
N GLU A 336 -4.72 -0.65 15.56
CA GLU A 336 -3.74 0.12 14.81
C GLU A 336 -2.31 -0.27 15.17
N SER A 337 -1.43 -0.31 14.16
CA SER A 337 0.00 -0.55 14.34
C SER A 337 0.62 0.50 15.25
N LEU A 338 1.65 0.09 15.98
CA LEU A 338 2.34 0.90 16.99
C LEU A 338 1.42 1.38 18.11
N ASN A 339 0.23 0.78 18.28
CA ASN A 339 -0.82 1.25 19.18
C ASN A 339 -1.07 2.76 19.01
N ALA A 340 -0.93 3.24 17.77
CA ALA A 340 -1.20 4.63 17.46
C ALA A 340 -2.69 4.93 17.61
N SER A 341 -3.02 6.19 17.86
CA SER A 341 -4.40 6.67 17.76
C SER A 341 -4.68 7.00 16.30
N VAL A 342 -5.90 6.72 15.82
CA VAL A 342 -6.28 6.90 14.41
C VAL A 342 -7.25 8.06 14.26
N TRP A 343 -7.00 8.88 13.26
CA TRP A 343 -7.85 9.98 12.82
C TRP A 343 -8.33 9.70 11.41
N SER A 344 -9.58 9.29 11.24
CA SER A 344 -10.16 8.98 9.93
C SER A 344 -11.03 10.14 9.45
N ALA A 345 -10.52 10.95 8.52
CA ALA A 345 -11.22 12.07 7.90
C ALA A 345 -11.92 11.63 6.60
N LEU A 346 -13.26 11.60 6.59
CA LEU A 346 -14.05 11.10 5.46
C LEU A 346 -14.43 12.23 4.50
N ILE A 347 -13.81 12.25 3.32
CA ILE A 347 -13.96 13.35 2.34
C ILE A 347 -15.14 13.11 1.41
N ARG A 348 -15.38 11.85 1.02
CA ARG A 348 -16.53 11.42 0.22
C ARG A 348 -17.08 10.08 0.71
N GLY A 349 -18.39 9.91 0.57
CA GLY A 349 -19.10 8.67 0.86
C GLY A 349 -19.49 8.52 2.33
N ARG A 350 -19.80 7.29 2.73
CA ARG A 350 -20.19 6.90 4.10
C ARG A 350 -19.51 5.61 4.51
N LYS A 351 -19.10 5.53 5.78
CA LYS A 351 -18.52 4.32 6.37
C LYS A 351 -19.25 3.93 7.64
N ARG A 352 -19.65 2.66 7.74
CA ARG A 352 -20.10 2.09 9.02
C ARG A 352 -18.88 1.62 9.80
N TRP A 353 -18.78 2.04 11.04
CA TRP A 353 -17.71 1.68 11.96
C TRP A 353 -18.24 0.80 13.09
N GLY A 354 -17.39 -0.12 13.53
CA GLY A 354 -17.56 -0.90 14.75
C GLY A 354 -16.29 -0.78 15.58
N LEU A 355 -16.43 -0.47 16.87
CA LEU A 355 -15.33 -0.29 17.80
C LEU A 355 -15.55 -1.13 19.07
N TYR A 356 -14.51 -1.84 19.52
CA TYR A 356 -14.49 -2.45 20.85
C TYR A 356 -13.34 -1.88 21.68
N PRO A 357 -13.56 -1.63 22.99
CA PRO A 357 -12.53 -1.07 23.86
C PRO A 357 -11.37 -2.04 24.05
N PRO A 358 -10.18 -1.56 24.46
CA PRO A 358 -9.00 -2.39 24.69
C PRO A 358 -9.19 -3.48 25.77
N SER A 359 -10.19 -3.32 26.64
CA SER A 359 -10.58 -4.32 27.65
C SER A 359 -11.26 -5.55 27.02
N GLN A 360 -11.75 -5.45 25.79
CA GLN A 360 -12.27 -6.58 25.03
C GLN A 360 -11.10 -7.36 24.40
N TYR A 361 -10.78 -8.52 24.96
CA TYR A 361 -9.66 -9.32 24.47
C TYR A 361 -9.98 -10.06 23.16
N PHE A 362 -11.18 -10.64 23.05
CA PHE A 362 -11.65 -11.37 21.86
C PHE A 362 -12.93 -10.74 21.29
N ILE A 363 -12.95 -10.48 19.99
CA ILE A 363 -14.11 -9.97 19.26
C ILE A 363 -15.13 -11.08 18.96
N PRO A 364 -16.40 -10.91 19.35
CA PRO A 364 -17.45 -11.88 19.06
C PRO A 364 -17.53 -12.25 17.57
N GLY A 365 -17.42 -13.56 17.28
CA GLY A 365 -17.53 -14.11 15.94
C GLY A 365 -16.40 -13.73 14.97
N ALA A 366 -15.29 -13.18 15.47
CA ALA A 366 -14.06 -13.04 14.71
C ALA A 366 -13.10 -14.20 15.04
N VAL A 367 -12.35 -14.67 14.05
CA VAL A 367 -11.20 -15.55 14.27
C VAL A 367 -10.01 -14.66 14.62
N HIS A 368 -9.32 -14.98 15.72
CA HIS A 368 -8.16 -14.23 16.20
C HIS A 368 -6.91 -15.07 16.00
N ASN A 369 -5.83 -14.40 15.63
CA ASN A 369 -4.48 -14.92 15.81
C ASN A 369 -3.89 -14.28 17.08
N ASP A 370 -2.85 -14.89 17.63
CA ASP A 370 -2.30 -14.56 18.96
C ASP A 370 -1.82 -13.10 19.11
N HIS A 371 -1.60 -12.36 18.02
CA HIS A 371 -0.94 -11.04 18.04
C HIS A 371 -1.86 -9.82 17.90
N ARG A 372 -3.19 -9.94 17.91
CA ARG A 372 -4.11 -8.82 17.58
C ARG A 372 -3.82 -8.13 16.23
N THR A 373 -2.98 -8.74 15.40
CA THR A 373 -2.62 -8.29 14.06
C THR A 373 -3.59 -8.87 13.05
N GLN A 374 -3.77 -8.14 11.95
CA GLN A 374 -4.62 -8.55 10.85
C GLN A 374 -3.99 -9.74 10.14
N ASP A 375 -4.50 -10.95 10.35
CA ASP A 375 -4.27 -12.04 9.41
C ASP A 375 -5.14 -11.74 8.18
N SER A 376 -4.55 -11.06 7.21
CA SER A 376 -5.21 -10.50 6.02
C SER A 376 -5.88 -11.54 5.11
N GLN A 377 -5.90 -12.82 5.49
CA GLN A 377 -6.30 -13.92 4.62
C GLN A 377 -7.59 -14.65 4.98
N LYS A 378 -8.28 -14.35 6.11
CA LYS A 378 -9.39 -15.23 6.55
C LYS A 378 -10.78 -14.63 6.75
N SER A 379 -10.96 -13.30 6.76
CA SER A 379 -12.32 -12.75 6.95
C SER A 379 -12.53 -11.40 6.28
N GLU A 380 -13.50 -11.36 5.36
CA GLU A 380 -14.00 -10.13 4.74
C GLU A 380 -14.78 -9.30 5.76
N SER A 381 -14.54 -7.98 5.83
CA SER A 381 -15.31 -7.08 6.69
C SER A 381 -16.83 -7.24 6.47
N PHE A 382 -17.26 -7.27 5.21
CA PHE A 382 -18.67 -7.44 4.87
C PHE A 382 -19.29 -8.71 5.45
N THR A 383 -18.56 -9.83 5.44
CA THR A 383 -19.07 -11.11 5.96
C THR A 383 -19.42 -11.00 7.44
N TRP A 384 -18.56 -10.37 8.25
CA TRP A 384 -18.86 -10.15 9.67
C TRP A 384 -20.08 -9.24 9.85
N TRP A 385 -20.15 -8.12 9.13
CA TRP A 385 -21.27 -7.17 9.24
C TRP A 385 -22.61 -7.74 8.75
N ALA A 386 -22.61 -8.55 7.70
CA ALA A 386 -23.82 -9.10 7.10
C ALA A 386 -24.30 -10.41 7.76
N HIS A 387 -23.37 -11.21 8.31
CA HIS A 387 -23.69 -12.57 8.77
C HIS A 387 -23.36 -12.84 10.24
N THR A 388 -22.52 -12.03 10.89
CA THR A 388 -22.21 -12.20 12.32
C THR A 388 -22.94 -11.17 13.16
N PHE A 389 -22.80 -9.89 12.81
CA PHE A 389 -23.36 -8.77 13.56
C PHE A 389 -24.88 -8.88 13.84
N PRO A 390 -25.75 -9.26 12.88
CA PRO A 390 -27.20 -9.34 13.13
C PRO A 390 -27.60 -10.39 14.17
N HIS A 391 -26.72 -11.35 14.46
CA HIS A 391 -26.97 -12.43 15.41
C HIS A 391 -26.31 -12.20 16.78
N LEU A 392 -25.61 -11.08 16.98
CA LEU A 392 -25.04 -10.74 18.28
C LEU A 392 -26.14 -10.27 19.24
N MET A 393 -26.08 -10.75 20.48
CA MET A 393 -26.84 -10.13 21.59
C MET A 393 -26.39 -8.69 21.78
N ASP A 394 -27.29 -7.81 22.20
CA ASP A 394 -27.00 -6.37 22.34
C ASP A 394 -25.78 -6.07 23.21
N LYS A 395 -25.57 -6.82 24.31
CA LYS A 395 -24.39 -6.69 25.19
C LYS A 395 -23.05 -7.01 24.52
N TYR A 396 -23.06 -7.71 23.38
CA TYR A 396 -21.88 -8.07 22.60
C TYR A 396 -21.74 -7.24 21.34
N LYS A 397 -22.66 -6.32 21.04
CA LYS A 397 -22.52 -5.42 19.91
C LYS A 397 -21.39 -4.40 20.17
N PRO A 398 -20.65 -4.01 19.13
CA PRO A 398 -19.65 -2.96 19.25
C PRO A 398 -20.31 -1.60 19.49
N PHE A 399 -19.50 -0.62 19.88
CA PHE A 399 -19.87 0.78 19.59
C PHE A 399 -19.90 0.94 18.08
N GLU A 400 -20.99 1.48 17.56
CA GLU A 400 -21.20 1.59 16.13
C GLU A 400 -21.71 2.96 15.72
N CYS A 401 -21.36 3.37 14.51
CA CYS A 401 -21.89 4.57 13.91
C CYS A 401 -21.64 4.54 12.40
N ILE A 402 -22.50 5.23 11.65
CA ILE A 402 -22.15 5.65 10.30
C ILE A 402 -21.43 6.99 10.41
N GLN A 403 -20.19 7.01 9.94
CA GLN A 403 -19.45 8.22 9.66
C GLN A 403 -19.96 8.82 8.36
N GLU A 404 -20.41 10.06 8.44
CA GLU A 404 -20.89 10.85 7.32
C GLU A 404 -19.77 11.64 6.65
N GLN A 405 -20.02 12.09 5.43
CA GLN A 405 -19.09 12.93 4.69
C GLN A 405 -18.80 14.24 5.45
N GLY A 406 -17.51 14.60 5.57
CA GLY A 406 -17.05 15.80 6.28
C GLY A 406 -16.82 15.58 7.79
N GLU A 407 -17.02 14.35 8.27
CA GLU A 407 -16.74 13.99 9.67
C GLU A 407 -15.33 13.40 9.82
N ILE A 408 -14.71 13.63 10.99
CA ILE A 408 -13.47 12.97 11.41
C ILE A 408 -13.78 12.04 12.57
N LEU A 409 -13.49 10.74 12.43
CA LEU A 409 -13.57 9.79 13.54
C LEU A 409 -12.21 9.70 14.24
N TYR A 410 -12.16 9.99 15.53
CA TYR A 410 -11.03 9.71 16.40
C TYR A 410 -11.19 8.35 17.08
N ILE A 411 -10.20 7.48 16.91
CA ILE A 411 -10.13 6.16 17.53
C ILE A 411 -8.88 6.14 18.42
N PRO A 412 -9.03 6.07 19.75
CA PRO A 412 -7.90 6.04 20.67
C PRO A 412 -7.06 4.77 20.52
N SER A 413 -5.82 4.84 20.97
CA SER A 413 -4.89 3.71 21.07
C SER A 413 -5.53 2.44 21.66
N GLY A 414 -5.21 1.30 21.06
CA GLY A 414 -5.58 -0.04 21.56
C GLY A 414 -7.02 -0.47 21.30
N TRP A 415 -7.87 0.39 20.73
CA TRP A 415 -9.23 0.02 20.35
C TRP A 415 -9.23 -0.91 19.13
N TRP A 416 -10.04 -1.96 19.19
CA TRP A 416 -10.36 -2.74 18.01
C TRP A 416 -11.26 -1.93 17.09
N ARG A 417 -10.95 -1.93 15.80
CA ARG A 417 -11.75 -1.24 14.78
C ARG A 417 -12.04 -2.15 13.60
N SER A 418 -13.25 -2.06 13.09
CA SER A 418 -13.69 -2.61 11.80
C SER A 418 -14.51 -1.55 11.07
N ASN A 419 -14.41 -1.51 9.74
CA ASN A 419 -15.26 -0.63 8.94
C ASN A 419 -15.78 -1.32 7.69
N LEU A 420 -16.92 -0.82 7.21
CA LEU A 420 -17.55 -1.17 5.96
C LEU A 420 -17.91 0.09 5.18
N ASN A 421 -17.42 0.20 3.95
CA ASN A 421 -17.74 1.28 3.03
C ASN A 421 -19.17 1.10 2.49
N ILE A 422 -20.08 1.99 2.88
CA ILE A 422 -21.50 1.96 2.47
C ILE A 422 -21.70 2.54 1.07
N ASP A 423 -20.90 3.55 0.75
CA ASP A 423 -20.77 4.16 -0.57
C ASP A 423 -19.30 4.08 -1.01
N ASP A 424 -19.03 4.38 -2.29
CA ASP A 424 -17.65 4.59 -2.74
C ASP A 424 -17.07 5.78 -1.97
N SER A 425 -15.92 5.59 -1.32
CA SER A 425 -15.38 6.52 -0.34
C SER A 425 -13.98 7.01 -0.68
N ILE A 426 -13.71 8.26 -0.28
CA ILE A 426 -12.38 8.87 -0.29
C ILE A 426 -12.08 9.30 1.14
N THR A 427 -10.98 8.81 1.71
CA THR A 427 -10.66 9.00 3.14
C THR A 427 -9.18 9.27 3.31
N LEU A 428 -8.85 10.14 4.25
CA LEU A 428 -7.50 10.26 4.80
C LEU A 428 -7.50 9.71 6.22
N GLN A 429 -6.61 8.77 6.52
CA GLN A 429 -6.38 8.26 7.86
C GLN A 429 -5.00 8.69 8.34
N LYS A 430 -4.92 9.33 9.50
CA LYS A 430 -3.65 9.67 10.15
C LYS A 430 -3.47 8.86 11.43
N SER A 431 -2.33 8.21 11.58
CA SER A 431 -1.94 7.44 12.77
C SER A 431 -0.90 8.21 13.57
N VAL A 432 -1.16 8.41 14.86
CA VAL A 432 -0.43 9.36 15.73
C VAL A 432 0.03 8.68 17.02
N CYS A 433 1.28 8.92 17.41
CA CYS A 433 1.80 8.61 18.74
C CYS A 433 2.01 9.92 19.51
N ASP A 434 1.15 10.20 20.48
CA ASP A 434 1.14 11.43 21.28
C ASP A 434 1.36 11.14 22.77
N GLU A 435 1.24 12.17 23.60
CA GLU A 435 1.45 12.07 25.06
C GLU A 435 0.57 11.03 25.77
N THR A 436 -0.56 10.65 25.19
CA THR A 436 -1.55 9.75 25.79
C THR A 436 -1.25 8.27 25.51
N ASN A 437 -0.57 7.97 24.39
CA ASN A 437 -0.32 6.60 23.95
C ASN A 437 1.16 6.26 23.68
N ILE A 438 2.09 7.22 23.80
CA ILE A 438 3.53 7.00 23.57
C ILE A 438 4.09 5.79 24.34
N ARG A 439 3.52 5.49 25.51
CA ARG A 439 3.92 4.33 26.30
C ARG A 439 3.57 3.00 25.64
N ALA A 440 2.38 2.91 25.05
CA ALA A 440 1.97 1.75 24.26
C ALA A 440 2.79 1.67 22.96
N CYS A 441 3.03 2.81 22.29
CA CYS A 441 3.88 2.86 21.09
C CYS A 441 5.30 2.33 21.38
N MET A 442 5.93 2.78 22.46
CA MET A 442 7.28 2.33 22.84
C MET A 442 7.32 0.84 23.19
N ASN A 443 6.27 0.30 23.80
CA ASN A 443 6.20 -1.14 24.08
C ASN A 443 6.08 -1.95 22.79
N GLU A 444 5.18 -1.56 21.87
CA GLU A 444 5.02 -2.28 20.60
C GLU A 444 6.27 -2.19 19.73
N LEU A 445 6.98 -1.06 19.72
CA LEU A 445 8.25 -0.94 19.00
C LEU A 445 9.31 -1.93 19.50
N LYS A 446 9.40 -2.17 20.82
CA LYS A 446 10.32 -3.19 21.38
C LYS A 446 9.93 -4.59 20.90
N GLU A 447 8.66 -4.94 21.05
CA GLU A 447 8.15 -6.23 20.59
C GLU A 447 8.40 -6.44 19.09
N LEU A 448 8.14 -5.42 18.26
CA LEU A 448 8.37 -5.49 16.82
C LEU A 448 9.87 -5.57 16.47
N ALA A 449 10.74 -4.93 17.25
CA ALA A 449 12.18 -5.03 17.07
C ALA A 449 12.67 -6.48 17.25
N ASP A 450 12.12 -7.20 18.23
CA ASP A 450 12.47 -8.61 18.50
C ASP A 450 11.88 -9.59 17.46
N ASN A 451 10.86 -9.16 16.72
CA ASN A 451 10.11 -9.98 15.78
C ASN A 451 10.48 -9.76 14.31
N THR A 452 11.23 -8.70 13.96
CA THR A 452 11.50 -8.35 12.56
C THR A 452 12.98 -8.30 12.22
N PRO A 453 13.39 -8.84 11.04
CA PRO A 453 14.75 -8.70 10.57
C PRO A 453 15.05 -7.23 10.22
N ASN A 454 16.31 -6.81 10.37
CA ASN A 454 16.86 -5.50 10.00
C ASN A 454 16.72 -4.34 11.00
N ASN A 455 16.35 -4.58 12.27
CA ASN A 455 16.37 -3.59 13.36
C ASN A 455 15.53 -2.32 13.17
N PHE A 456 14.73 -2.22 12.11
CA PHE A 456 13.99 -1.01 11.75
C PHE A 456 13.21 -0.39 12.93
N TYR A 457 12.39 -1.20 13.61
CA TYR A 457 11.62 -0.73 14.79
C TYR A 457 12.51 -0.45 16.01
N GLY A 458 13.65 -1.13 16.14
CA GLY A 458 14.63 -0.89 17.18
C GLY A 458 15.33 0.47 17.02
N ASP A 459 15.64 0.87 15.79
CA ASP A 459 16.26 2.16 15.50
C ASP A 459 15.27 3.32 15.78
N ILE A 460 14.01 3.16 15.37
CA ILE A 460 12.93 4.10 15.73
C ILE A 460 12.82 4.25 17.25
N PHE A 461 12.79 3.12 17.98
CA PHE A 461 12.74 3.13 19.43
C PHE A 461 13.92 3.89 20.06
N ILE A 462 15.13 3.68 19.54
CA ILE A 462 16.35 4.35 20.05
C ILE A 462 16.25 5.88 19.86
N GLN A 463 15.81 6.35 18.70
CA GLN A 463 15.64 7.79 18.44
C GLN A 463 14.60 8.41 19.37
N LEU A 464 13.43 7.78 19.50
CA LEU A 464 12.38 8.22 20.42
C LEU A 464 12.87 8.24 21.86
N ARG A 465 13.54 7.18 22.32
CA ARG A 465 14.11 7.12 23.67
C ARG A 465 15.11 8.25 23.91
N HIS A 466 15.97 8.55 22.94
CA HIS A 466 16.95 9.63 23.06
C HIS A 466 16.27 10.99 23.25
N HIS A 467 15.24 11.27 22.45
CA HIS A 467 14.43 12.48 22.58
C HIS A 467 13.70 12.54 23.92
N LEU A 468 12.99 11.47 24.31
CA LEU A 468 12.26 11.40 25.57
C LEU A 468 13.18 11.53 26.78
N THR A 469 14.41 11.03 26.73
CA THR A 469 15.39 11.20 27.81
C THR A 469 15.73 12.67 28.05
N LYS A 470 15.79 13.48 26.99
CA LYS A 470 16.12 14.91 27.07
C LYS A 470 14.92 15.76 27.49
N HIS A 471 13.76 15.49 26.91
CA HIS A 471 12.59 16.38 27.05
C HIS A 471 11.62 15.90 28.13
N ASN A 472 11.27 14.61 28.15
CA ASN A 472 10.24 14.05 29.03
C ASN A 472 10.68 12.71 29.68
N PRO A 473 11.74 12.69 30.51
CA PRO A 473 12.36 11.44 30.99
C PRO A 473 11.44 10.58 31.88
N ARG A 474 10.37 11.19 32.42
CA ARG A 474 9.34 10.51 33.23
C ARG A 474 8.48 9.54 32.41
N LEU A 475 8.43 9.72 31.10
CA LEU A 475 7.67 8.83 30.21
C LEU A 475 8.37 7.51 29.94
N LEU A 476 9.67 7.39 30.29
CA LEU A 476 10.45 6.16 30.13
C LEU A 476 10.41 5.32 31.42
N ASN A 477 10.30 4.00 31.28
CA ASN A 477 10.49 3.06 32.38
C ASN A 477 11.92 2.47 32.35
N ASP A 478 12.26 1.67 33.36
CA ASP A 478 13.63 1.11 33.46
C ASP A 478 13.93 0.10 32.36
N ASP A 479 12.92 -0.63 31.92
CA ASP A 479 13.01 -1.53 30.78
C ASP A 479 13.38 -0.79 29.50
N ASP A 480 12.77 0.38 29.21
CA ASP A 480 13.14 1.19 28.04
C ASP A 480 14.58 1.69 28.10
N ARG A 481 15.04 2.06 29.31
CA ARG A 481 16.40 2.55 29.53
C ARG A 481 17.42 1.44 29.31
N GLN A 482 17.05 0.21 29.64
CA GLN A 482 17.91 -0.97 29.51
C GLN A 482 17.80 -1.64 28.15
N PHE A 483 16.72 -1.41 27.41
CA PHE A 483 16.47 -2.00 26.10
C PHE A 483 17.67 -1.76 25.16
N ARG A 484 18.11 -2.82 24.50
CA ARG A 484 19.11 -2.78 23.46
C ARG A 484 18.46 -3.34 22.21
N SER A 485 18.50 -2.58 21.12
CA SER A 485 18.04 -3.10 19.84
C SER A 485 18.77 -4.41 19.55
N PRO A 486 18.09 -5.42 18.99
CA PRO A 486 18.75 -6.57 18.40
C PRO A 486 19.89 -6.12 17.48
N ILE A 487 20.91 -6.94 17.32
CA ILE A 487 22.03 -6.62 16.40
C ILE A 487 21.78 -7.40 15.11
N LYS A 488 21.76 -6.71 13.96
CA LYS A 488 21.53 -7.37 12.66
C LYS A 488 22.48 -8.56 12.48
N GLY A 489 21.92 -9.75 12.28
CA GLY A 489 22.67 -11.00 12.10
C GLY A 489 23.16 -11.68 13.39
N LEU A 490 22.76 -11.19 14.56
CA LEU A 490 23.14 -11.72 15.88
C LEU A 490 21.91 -11.87 16.78
N GLY A 491 21.73 -13.08 17.34
CA GLY A 491 20.54 -13.46 18.12
C GLY A 491 19.53 -14.26 17.30
N LYS A 492 18.47 -14.75 17.97
CA LYS A 492 17.36 -15.46 17.34
C LYS A 492 16.10 -14.60 17.47
N PRO A 493 15.30 -14.41 16.41
CA PRO A 493 13.99 -13.79 16.52
C PRO A 493 13.06 -14.64 17.41
N PHE A 494 12.02 -14.02 17.95
CA PHE A 494 11.05 -14.71 18.81
C PHE A 494 10.49 -15.99 18.17
N SER A 495 10.18 -15.97 16.87
CA SER A 495 9.66 -17.13 16.14
C SER A 495 10.58 -18.34 16.17
N GLU A 496 11.91 -18.12 16.17
CA GLU A 496 12.89 -19.21 16.29
C GLU A 496 12.96 -19.74 17.72
N LEU A 497 12.89 -18.86 18.73
CA LEU A 497 12.84 -19.25 20.14
C LEU A 497 11.57 -20.04 20.48
N GLU A 498 10.43 -19.63 19.94
CA GLU A 498 9.15 -20.31 20.10
C GLU A 498 9.20 -21.71 19.45
N HIS A 499 9.78 -21.83 18.26
CA HIS A 499 9.97 -23.13 17.60
C HIS A 499 10.85 -24.06 18.44
N GLU A 500 11.96 -23.57 18.99
CA GLU A 500 12.83 -24.35 19.89
C GLU A 500 12.13 -24.74 21.18
N HIS A 501 11.33 -23.84 21.76
CA HIS A 501 10.54 -24.15 22.95
C HIS A 501 9.55 -25.28 22.65
N HIS A 502 8.81 -25.19 21.54
CA HIS A 502 7.91 -26.26 21.12
C HIS A 502 8.64 -27.58 20.92
N GLU A 503 9.78 -27.59 20.20
CA GLU A 503 10.57 -28.81 20.04
C GLU A 503 11.00 -29.42 21.38
N ASN A 504 11.38 -28.58 22.35
CA ASN A 504 11.83 -29.04 23.66
C ASN A 504 10.70 -29.53 24.57
N VAL A 505 9.46 -29.06 24.37
CA VAL A 505 8.28 -29.56 25.09
C VAL A 505 7.86 -30.95 24.61
N TRP A 506 8.13 -31.28 23.35
CA TRP A 506 7.79 -32.58 22.75
C TRP A 506 8.94 -33.61 22.78
N LYS A 507 10.11 -33.22 23.29
CA LYS A 507 11.24 -34.11 23.63
C LYS A 507 11.15 -34.49 25.09
#